data_AF-A0A845ZH03-F1
#
_entry.id   AF-A0A845ZH03-F1
#
_cell.length_a   1.000
_cell.length_b   1.000
_cell.length_c   1.000
_cell.angle_alpha   90.00
_cell.angle_beta   90.00
_cell.angle_gamma   90.00
#
_symmetry.space_group_name_H-M   'P 1'
#
loop_
_entity.id
_entity.type
_entity.pdbx_description
1 polymer ?
#
loop_
_entity_poly.entity_id
_entity_poly.type
_entity_poly.pdbx_seq_one_letter_code
_entity_poly.pdbx_strand_id
1 'polypeptide(L)'
;LTYAISREQKNSEGGKMYIQHRVAEHADELWKLMQQPNTHTYICGLKGMEGGIDEALTAAAAKEDVDWTTYRQQMKKAHRWHVETY
;
A
#
# COMPACT_ATOMS: atom_id res chain seq x y z
N LEU A 1 -10.70 9.46 6.78
CA LEU A 1 -11.32 8.37 5.98
C LEU A 1 -11.06 8.68 4.52
N THR A 2 -10.46 7.75 3.78
CA THR A 2 -10.08 7.94 2.38
C THR A 2 -10.86 6.96 1.52
N TYR A 3 -11.53 7.47 0.48
CA TYR A 3 -12.33 6.66 -0.45
C TYR A 3 -11.66 6.58 -1.83
N ALA A 4 -11.81 5.44 -2.50
CA ALA A 4 -11.43 5.24 -3.90
C ALA A 4 -12.67 4.79 -4.69
N ILE A 5 -13.32 5.72 -5.40
CA ILE A 5 -14.59 5.47 -6.11
C ILE A 5 -14.31 5.44 -7.61
N SER A 6 -14.01 4.25 -8.15
CA SER A 6 -13.46 4.07 -9.50
C SER A 6 -14.29 4.61 -10.66
N ARG A 7 -15.61 4.78 -10.48
CA ARG A 7 -16.51 5.30 -11.52
C ARG A 7 -16.83 6.79 -11.39
N GLU A 8 -16.40 7.43 -10.31
CA GLU A 8 -16.72 8.84 -10.00
C GLU A 8 -15.47 9.70 -9.83
N GLN A 9 -14.34 9.08 -9.47
CA GLN A 9 -13.08 9.75 -9.21
C GLN A 9 -12.04 9.40 -10.27
N LYS A 10 -11.18 10.38 -10.57
CA LYS A 10 -10.09 10.28 -11.54
C LYS A 10 -8.73 10.24 -10.84
N ASN A 11 -7.84 9.36 -11.28
CA ASN A 11 -6.44 9.37 -10.85
C ASN A 11 -5.67 10.52 -11.56
N SER A 12 -4.39 10.69 -11.23
CA SER A 12 -3.50 11.70 -11.83
C SER A 12 -3.37 11.60 -13.36
N GLU A 13 -3.61 10.42 -13.93
CA GLU A 13 -3.56 10.15 -15.37
C GLU A 13 -4.93 10.28 -16.07
N GLY A 14 -5.98 10.70 -15.34
CA GLY A 14 -7.35 10.82 -15.88
C GLY A 14 -8.11 9.49 -16.01
N GLY A 15 -7.50 8.38 -15.54
CA GLY A 15 -8.07 7.05 -15.43
C GLY A 15 -8.96 6.85 -14.21
N LYS A 16 -9.40 5.61 -13.97
CA LYS A 16 -10.27 5.25 -12.84
C LYS A 16 -9.51 5.25 -11.51
N MET A 17 -10.12 5.79 -10.46
CA MET A 17 -9.55 5.78 -9.10
C MET A 17 -9.77 4.44 -8.38
N TYR A 18 -8.72 3.64 -8.28
CA TYR A 18 -8.69 2.42 -7.45
C TYR A 18 -7.81 2.59 -6.20
N ILE A 19 -7.88 1.65 -5.25
CA ILE A 19 -7.17 1.76 -3.96
C ILE A 19 -5.66 1.95 -4.12
N GLN A 20 -5.01 1.29 -5.07
CA GLN A 20 -3.58 1.46 -5.32
C GLN A 20 -3.20 2.89 -5.69
N HIS A 21 -4.11 3.65 -6.32
CA HIS A 21 -3.87 5.05 -6.63
C HIS A 21 -3.94 5.92 -5.38
N ARG A 22 -4.86 5.64 -4.45
CA ARG A 22 -4.87 6.29 -3.13
C ARG A 22 -3.64 5.93 -2.32
N VAL A 23 -3.19 4.67 -2.36
CA VAL A 23 -1.94 4.27 -1.71
C VAL A 23 -0.77 5.04 -2.32
N ALA A 24 -0.70 5.18 -3.65
CA ALA A 24 0.35 5.95 -4.32
C ALA A 24 0.32 7.44 -3.95
N GLU A 25 -0.85 8.07 -3.88
CA GLU A 25 -1.02 9.46 -3.44
C GLU A 25 -0.53 9.70 -2.00
N HIS A 26 -0.69 8.70 -1.13
CA HIS A 26 -0.33 8.75 0.28
C HIS A 26 0.93 7.95 0.61
N ALA A 27 1.73 7.54 -0.39
CA ALA A 27 2.74 6.50 -0.20
C ALA A 27 3.83 6.92 0.80
N ASP A 28 4.23 8.20 0.78
CA ASP A 28 5.25 8.74 1.69
C ASP A 28 4.75 8.81 3.15
N GLU A 29 3.46 9.10 3.35
CA GLU A 29 2.83 9.11 4.68
C GLU A 29 2.69 7.67 5.21
N LEU A 30 2.18 6.77 4.38
CA LEU A 30 2.03 5.36 4.71
C LEU A 30 3.38 4.72 5.04
N TRP A 31 4.41 4.99 4.25
CA TRP A 31 5.77 4.51 4.50
C TRP A 31 6.29 4.95 5.88
N LYS A 32 6.16 6.24 6.22
CA LYS A 32 6.55 6.76 7.53
C LYS A 32 5.80 6.10 8.68
N LEU A 33 4.50 5.81 8.51
CA LEU A 33 3.72 5.09 9.50
C LEU A 33 4.23 3.65 9.67
N MET A 34 4.51 2.96 8.56
CA MET A 34 4.94 1.55 8.58
C MET A 34 6.29 1.34 9.28
N GLN A 35 7.16 2.36 9.24
CA GLN A 35 8.41 2.38 10.01
C GLN A 35 8.19 2.36 11.52
N GLN A 36 7.04 2.80 12.02
CA GLN A 36 6.75 2.80 13.45
C GLN A 36 6.45 1.37 13.94
N PRO A 37 7.08 0.91 15.04
CA PRO A 37 6.95 -0.47 15.51
C PRO A 37 5.53 -0.84 15.97
N ASN A 38 4.68 0.14 16.28
CA ASN A 38 3.29 -0.02 16.68
C ASN A 38 2.29 0.04 15.51
N THR A 39 2.75 0.22 14.27
CA THR A 39 1.86 0.24 13.10
C THR A 39 1.64 -1.15 12.56
N HIS A 40 0.36 -1.51 12.40
CA HIS A 40 -0.10 -2.75 11.77
C HIS A 40 -0.87 -2.42 10.49
N THR A 41 -0.66 -3.20 9.43
CA THR A 41 -1.35 -3.06 8.14
C THR A 41 -2.21 -4.28 7.86
N TYR A 42 -3.46 -4.05 7.44
CA TYR A 42 -4.43 -5.07 7.09
C TYR A 42 -4.92 -4.86 5.66
N ILE A 43 -4.89 -5.91 4.85
CA ILE A 43 -5.39 -5.92 3.48
C ILE A 43 -6.38 -7.07 3.36
N CYS A 44 -7.61 -6.76 2.92
CA CYS A 44 -8.67 -7.74 2.71
C CYS A 44 -9.47 -7.39 1.45
N GLY A 45 -9.84 -8.42 0.67
CA GLY A 45 -10.62 -8.27 -0.54
C GLY A 45 -10.25 -9.29 -1.62
N LEU A 46 -10.43 -8.92 -2.89
CA LEU A 46 -10.11 -9.79 -4.01
C LEU A 46 -8.58 -9.90 -4.23
N LYS A 47 -8.09 -11.09 -4.56
CA LYS A 47 -6.66 -11.38 -4.82
C LYS A 47 -5.96 -10.41 -5.77
N GLY A 48 -6.70 -9.83 -6.72
CA GLY A 48 -6.15 -8.85 -7.67
C GLY A 48 -5.73 -7.50 -7.07
N MET A 49 -6.05 -7.20 -5.81
CA MET A 49 -5.76 -5.89 -5.22
C MET A 49 -4.31 -5.71 -4.75
N GLU A 50 -3.60 -6.80 -4.45
CA GLU A 50 -2.29 -6.75 -3.79
C GLU A 50 -1.21 -6.16 -4.68
N GLY A 51 -1.20 -6.51 -5.98
CA GLY A 51 -0.13 -6.12 -6.90
C GLY A 51 0.06 -4.61 -6.97
N GLY A 52 -1.03 -3.85 -7.15
CA GLY A 52 -0.94 -2.39 -7.21
C GLY A 52 -0.55 -1.74 -5.88
N ILE A 53 -0.91 -2.35 -4.74
CA ILE A 53 -0.51 -1.87 -3.42
C ILE A 53 1.00 -2.11 -3.22
N ASP A 54 1.49 -3.30 -3.57
CA ASP A 54 2.91 -3.63 -3.49
C ASP A 54 3.76 -2.71 -4.39
N GLU A 55 3.31 -2.42 -5.62
CA GLU A 55 4.00 -1.50 -6.53
C GLU A 55 4.11 -0.09 -5.93
N ALA A 56 3.01 0.45 -5.40
CA ALA A 56 2.99 1.78 -4.79
C ALA A 56 3.93 1.88 -3.56
N LEU A 57 3.93 0.85 -2.70
CA LEU A 57 4.81 0.81 -1.53
C LEU A 57 6.28 0.55 -1.90
N THR A 58 6.54 -0.21 -2.96
CA THR A 58 7.89 -0.40 -3.51
C THR A 58 8.48 0.94 -3.93
N ALA A 59 7.72 1.75 -4.65
CA ALA A 59 8.16 3.07 -5.09
C ALA A 59 8.47 4.01 -3.90
N ALA A 60 7.70 3.95 -2.81
CA ALA A 60 7.96 4.75 -1.61
C ALA A 60 9.19 4.28 -0.84
N ALA A 61 9.32 2.96 -0.60
CA ALA A 61 10.47 2.40 0.11
C ALA A 61 11.80 2.66 -0.64
N ALA A 62 11.77 2.59 -1.98
CA ALA A 62 12.94 2.84 -2.82
C ALA A 62 13.47 4.29 -2.71
N LYS A 63 12.64 5.27 -2.34
CA LYS A 63 13.09 6.65 -2.09
C LYS A 63 14.04 6.76 -0.90
N GLU A 64 13.99 5.79 0.01
CA GLU A 64 14.85 5.68 1.19
C GLU A 64 15.88 4.55 1.06
N ASP A 65 16.12 4.05 -0.16
CA ASP A 65 17.05 2.94 -0.45
C ASP A 65 16.68 1.63 0.28
N VAL A 66 15.39 1.44 0.57
CA VAL A 66 14.88 0.23 1.24
C VAL A 66 14.18 -0.68 0.22
N ASP A 67 14.58 -1.96 0.20
CA ASP A 67 13.86 -2.99 -0.55
C ASP A 67 12.55 -3.36 0.14
N TRP A 68 11.43 -3.01 -0.51
CA TRP A 68 10.08 -3.27 0.00
C TRP A 68 9.82 -4.76 0.24
N THR A 69 10.32 -5.64 -0.62
CA THR A 69 10.07 -7.09 -0.47
C THR A 69 10.66 -7.61 0.83
N THR A 70 11.90 -7.25 1.12
CA THR A 70 12.62 -7.59 2.34
C THR A 70 11.95 -6.95 3.56
N TYR A 71 11.59 -5.66 3.47
CA TYR A 71 10.93 -4.96 4.57
C TYR A 71 9.56 -5.57 4.91
N ARG A 72 8.74 -5.87 3.91
CA ARG A 72 7.45 -6.54 4.07
C ARG A 72 7.61 -7.92 4.73
N GLN A 73 8.65 -8.68 4.38
CA GLN A 73 8.94 -9.95 5.07
C GLN A 73 9.28 -9.74 6.55
N GLN A 74 10.02 -8.69 6.90
CA GLN A 74 10.29 -8.33 8.29
C GLN A 74 9.00 -7.96 9.02
N MET A 75 8.12 -7.16 8.41
CA MET A 75 6.82 -6.83 8.99
C MET A 75 5.95 -8.07 9.21
N LYS A 76 5.94 -9.02 8.26
CA LYS A 76 5.25 -10.31 8.41
C LYS A 76 5.77 -11.10 9.61
N LYS A 77 7.11 -11.22 9.76
CA LYS A 77 7.75 -11.89 10.91
C LYS A 77 7.44 -11.19 12.24
N ALA A 78 7.30 -9.86 12.21
CA ALA A 78 6.90 -9.06 13.37
C ALA A 78 5.39 -9.05 13.63
N HIS A 79 4.58 -9.80 12.87
CA HIS A 79 3.12 -9.81 12.96
C HIS A 79 2.47 -8.42 12.77
N ARG A 80 3.04 -7.58 11.90
CA ARG A 80 2.55 -6.22 11.58
C ARG A 80 1.98 -6.06 10.16
N TRP A 81 1.99 -7.14 9.37
CA TRP A 81 1.47 -7.15 8.00
C TRP A 81 0.53 -8.35 7.82
N HIS A 82 -0.75 -8.05 7.62
CA HIS A 82 -1.84 -9.03 7.57
C HIS A 82 -2.54 -8.92 6.21
N VAL A 83 -2.63 -10.05 5.48
CA VAL A 83 -3.30 -10.11 4.19
C VAL A 83 -4.25 -11.29 4.17
N GLU A 84 -5.50 -11.02 3.86
CA GLU A 84 -6.57 -12.02 3.68
C GLU A 84 -7.32 -11.72 2.39
N THR A 85 -6.82 -12.25 1.29
CA THR A 85 -7.38 -12.07 -0.05
C THR A 85 -7.84 -13.40 -0.64
N TYR A 86 -8.90 -13.35 -1.45
CA TYR A 86 -9.53 -14.52 -2.06
C TYR A 86 -9.79 -14.34 -3.55
#